data_AF-A0A9D2FDL4-F1
#
_entry.id   AF-A0A9D2FDL4-F1
#
_cell.length_a   1.000
_cell.length_b   1.000
_cell.length_c   1.000
_cell.angle_alpha   90.00
_cell.angle_beta   90.00
_cell.angle_gamma   90.00
#
_symmetry.space_group_name_H-M   'P 1'
#
loop_
_entity.id
_entity.type
_entity.pdbx_description
1 polymer ?
#
loop_
_entity_poly.entity_id
_entity_poly.type
_entity_poly.pdbx_seq_one_letter_code
_entity_poly.pdbx_strand_id
1 'polypeptide(L)'
;MSSVNTAGAEKAGNIGTVVQIIGPVLDIRFSEENLPNLLHAIEVHNGDQKLIVEVAQHIGDGVVRCIAMSSTDGLVRGIEALDTGAPISVPVGPETLGRMFNLLGEPIDDKPAVKASGR
;
A
#
# COMPACT_ATOMS: atom_id res chain seq x y z
N MET A 1 -38.57 8.29 12.28
CA MET A 1 -38.17 7.44 11.15
C MET A 1 -36.72 7.75 10.86
N SER A 2 -35.86 6.97 11.51
CA SER A 2 -34.43 7.18 11.59
C SER A 2 -33.75 6.37 10.50
N SER A 3 -33.00 7.04 9.63
CA SER A 3 -31.97 6.39 8.81
C SER A 3 -30.83 7.38 8.69
N VAL A 4 -30.07 7.48 9.79
CA VAL A 4 -28.72 8.03 9.80
C VAL A 4 -27.87 7.03 9.05
N ASN A 5 -27.54 7.33 7.80
CA ASN A 5 -26.59 6.53 7.05
C ASN A 5 -25.20 6.95 7.53
N THR A 6 -24.60 6.09 8.35
CA THR A 6 -23.33 6.30 9.02
C THR A 6 -22.22 6.56 8.01
N ALA A 7 -21.46 7.60 8.33
CA ALA A 7 -20.24 8.06 7.70
C ALA A 7 -19.30 6.92 7.30
N GLY A 8 -18.63 7.12 6.16
CA GLY A 8 -17.39 6.41 5.86
C GLY A 8 -16.47 6.52 7.06
N ALA A 9 -16.09 5.38 7.61
CA ALA A 9 -15.09 5.34 8.65
C ALA A 9 -13.78 5.84 8.03
N GLU A 10 -13.37 7.05 8.41
CA GLU A 10 -11.96 7.37 8.56
C GLU A 10 -11.38 6.28 9.46
N LYS A 11 -10.85 5.20 8.86
CA LYS A 11 -10.15 4.19 9.63
C LYS A 11 -8.88 4.86 10.11
N ALA A 12 -8.79 5.11 11.42
CA ALA A 12 -7.51 5.28 12.10
C ALA A 12 -6.53 4.27 11.49
N GLY A 13 -5.43 4.77 10.94
CA GLY A 13 -4.54 4.00 10.08
C GLY A 13 -4.31 2.61 10.64
N ASN A 14 -4.60 1.59 9.85
CA ASN A 14 -4.37 0.21 10.26
C ASN A 14 -2.85 -0.02 10.18
N ILE A 15 -2.19 0.07 11.33
CA ILE A 15 -0.74 -0.03 11.45
C ILE A 15 -0.37 -1.48 11.79
N GLY A 16 0.50 -2.04 10.97
CA GLY A 16 1.17 -3.30 11.20
C GLY A 16 2.66 -3.10 11.46
N THR A 17 3.34 -4.21 11.77
CA THR A 17 4.77 -4.25 12.02
C THR A 17 5.43 -5.29 11.13
N VAL A 18 6.52 -4.93 10.46
CA VAL A 18 7.28 -5.85 9.62
C VAL A 18 8.00 -6.88 10.52
N VAL A 19 7.66 -8.15 10.39
CA VAL A 19 8.26 -9.23 11.20
C VAL A 19 9.38 -9.96 10.47
N GLN A 20 9.31 -10.03 9.14
CA GLN A 20 10.27 -10.76 8.33
C GLN A 20 10.43 -10.13 6.94
N ILE A 21 11.65 -10.22 6.41
CA ILE A 21 12.03 -9.70 5.09
C ILE A 21 12.87 -10.79 4.42
N ILE A 22 12.42 -11.30 3.27
CA ILE A 22 13.08 -12.32 2.46
C ILE A 22 13.10 -11.83 1.01
N GLY A 23 14.19 -11.17 0.62
CA GLY A 23 14.30 -10.54 -0.69
C GLY A 23 13.14 -9.56 -0.92
N PRO A 24 12.33 -9.71 -1.99
CA PRO A 24 11.19 -8.83 -2.26
C PRO A 24 9.94 -9.19 -1.43
N VAL A 25 9.97 -10.24 -0.61
CA VAL A 25 8.82 -10.70 0.17
C VAL A 25 8.93 -10.19 1.60
N LEU A 26 7.88 -9.52 2.08
CA LEU A 26 7.79 -9.05 3.46
C LEU A 26 6.64 -9.78 4.14
N ASP A 27 6.86 -10.23 5.38
CA ASP A 27 5.76 -10.65 6.23
C ASP A 27 5.49 -9.53 7.24
N ILE A 28 4.25 -9.06 7.29
CA ILE A 28 3.80 -7.93 8.11
C ILE A 28 2.68 -8.42 9.03
N ARG A 29 2.81 -8.13 10.32
CA ARG A 29 1.82 -8.48 11.33
C ARG A 29 0.89 -7.30 11.58
N PHE A 30 -0.40 -7.53 11.44
CA PHE A 30 -1.47 -6.60 11.82
C PHE A 30 -2.25 -7.16 13.01
N SER A 31 -3.15 -6.36 13.58
CA SER A 31 -4.15 -6.87 14.51
C SER A 31 -5.07 -7.86 13.80
N GLU A 32 -5.40 -8.98 14.44
CA GLU A 32 -6.30 -10.00 13.89
C GLU A 32 -7.70 -9.44 13.56
N GLU A 33 -8.12 -8.40 14.29
CA GLU A 33 -9.39 -7.70 14.11
C GLU A 33 -9.38 -6.79 12.86
N ASN A 34 -8.19 -6.43 12.37
CA ASN A 34 -7.99 -5.51 11.25
C ASN A 34 -6.94 -6.06 10.27
N LEU A 35 -7.18 -7.26 9.75
CA LEU A 35 -6.36 -7.81 8.67
C LEU A 35 -6.67 -7.06 7.35
N PRO A 36 -5.64 -6.51 6.65
CA PRO A 36 -5.81 -5.93 5.33
C PRO A 36 -6.34 -6.97 4.33
N ASN A 37 -7.14 -6.56 3.35
CA ASN A 37 -7.58 -7.49 2.32
C ASN A 37 -6.42 -7.85 1.37
N LEU A 38 -6.62 -8.93 0.60
CA LEU A 38 -5.73 -9.22 -0.52
C LEU A 38 -5.69 -8.04 -1.48
N LEU A 39 -4.53 -7.84 -2.10
CA LEU A 39 -4.24 -6.76 -3.06
C LEU A 39 -4.22 -5.36 -2.46
N HIS A 40 -4.44 -5.18 -1.15
CA HIS A 40 -4.26 -3.88 -0.53
C HIS A 40 -2.79 -3.43 -0.63
N ALA A 41 -2.62 -2.13 -0.87
CA ALA A 41 -1.32 -1.47 -0.76
C ALA A 41 -1.03 -1.16 0.72
N ILE A 42 0.20 -1.41 1.12
CA ILE A 42 0.71 -1.09 2.45
C ILE A 42 1.94 -0.21 2.25
N GLU A 43 1.97 0.91 2.96
CA GLU A 43 3.08 1.85 2.97
C GLU A 43 4.01 1.54 4.12
N VAL A 44 5.26 1.25 3.80
CA VAL A 44 6.31 0.99 4.78
C VAL A 44 7.25 2.19 4.79
N HIS A 45 7.39 2.82 5.95
CA HIS A 45 8.22 4.03 6.11
C HIS A 45 9.58 3.66 6.72
N ASN A 46 10.65 3.87 5.96
CA ASN A 46 12.04 3.66 6.39
C ASN A 46 12.80 4.99 6.36
N GLY A 47 12.59 5.82 7.39
CA GLY A 47 13.10 7.19 7.41
C GLY A 47 12.48 8.03 6.29
N ASP A 48 13.32 8.56 5.39
CA ASP A 48 12.89 9.37 4.25
C ASP A 48 12.42 8.53 3.05
N GLN A 49 12.60 7.21 3.10
CA GLN A 49 12.19 6.31 2.02
C GLN A 49 10.81 5.71 2.28
N LYS A 50 9.95 5.82 1.26
CA LYS A 50 8.64 5.17 1.22
C LYS A 50 8.71 3.94 0.33
N LEU A 51 8.39 2.79 0.89
CA LEU A 51 8.26 1.53 0.16
C LEU A 51 6.79 1.12 0.11
N ILE A 52 6.26 0.92 -1.10
CA ILE A 52 4.94 0.33 -1.27
C ILE A 52 5.08 -1.18 -1.41
N VAL A 53 4.26 -1.91 -0.64
CA VAL A 53 4.13 -3.36 -0.75
C VAL A 53 2.67 -3.74 -0.94
N GLU A 54 2.38 -4.83 -1.64
CA GLU A 54 1.02 -5.31 -1.88
C GLU A 54 0.78 -6.62 -1.13
N VAL A 55 -0.39 -6.75 -0.49
CA VAL A 55 -0.81 -7.99 0.19
C VAL A 55 -1.07 -9.11 -0.83
N ALA A 56 -0.24 -10.14 -0.83
CA ALA A 56 -0.38 -11.28 -1.72
C ALA A 56 -1.16 -12.45 -1.10
N GLN A 57 -1.01 -12.69 0.21
CA GLN A 57 -1.70 -13.77 0.92
C GLN A 57 -1.77 -13.52 2.43
N HIS A 58 -2.76 -14.13 3.08
CA HIS A 58 -2.82 -14.25 4.55
C HIS A 58 -2.20 -15.57 4.96
N ILE A 59 -1.21 -15.55 5.87
CA ILE A 59 -0.50 -16.77 6.28
C ILE A 59 -0.93 -17.28 7.66
N GLY A 60 -1.73 -16.50 8.41
CA GLY A 60 -2.22 -16.84 9.75
C GLY A 60 -1.56 -15.99 10.85
N ASP A 61 -2.05 -16.11 12.09
CA ASP A 61 -1.55 -15.40 13.29
C ASP A 61 -1.43 -13.87 13.13
N GLY A 62 -2.41 -13.27 12.45
CA GLY A 62 -2.40 -11.84 12.13
C GLY A 62 -1.31 -11.43 11.13
N VAL A 63 -0.61 -12.38 10.49
CA VAL A 63 0.45 -12.10 9.53
C VAL A 63 -0.05 -12.19 8.10
N VAL A 64 0.28 -11.17 7.32
CA VAL A 64 0.08 -11.12 5.88
C VAL A 64 1.42 -11.12 5.18
N ARG A 65 1.50 -11.82 4.04
CA ARG A 65 2.67 -11.82 3.18
C ARG A 65 2.45 -10.84 2.05
N CYS A 66 3.38 -9.92 1.94
CA CYS A 66 3.38 -8.82 1.00
C CYS A 66 4.53 -8.95 0.01
N ILE A 67 4.33 -8.39 -1.18
CA ILE A 67 5.35 -8.28 -2.23
C ILE A 67 5.73 -6.83 -2.38
N ALA A 68 7.03 -6.53 -2.31
CA ALA A 68 7.55 -5.19 -2.50
C ALA A 68 7.51 -4.74 -3.96
N MET A 69 7.07 -3.50 -4.18
CA MET A 69 7.04 -2.88 -5.51
C MET A 69 8.37 -2.19 -5.88
N SER A 70 9.30 -2.10 -4.92
CA SER A 70 10.64 -1.54 -5.08
C SER A 70 11.65 -2.33 -4.22
N SER A 71 12.91 -1.91 -4.22
CA SER A 71 13.95 -2.58 -3.43
C SER A 71 13.64 -2.54 -1.93
N THR A 72 13.91 -3.66 -1.26
CA THR A 72 13.83 -3.83 0.20
C THR A 72 15.19 -3.63 0.88
N ASP A 73 16.20 -3.15 0.14
CA ASP A 73 17.54 -2.92 0.67
C ASP A 73 17.51 -1.89 1.81
N GLY A 74 18.20 -2.22 2.91
CA GLY A 74 18.26 -1.36 4.09
C GLY A 74 16.99 -1.34 4.94
N LEU A 75 15.98 -2.15 4.62
CA LEU A 75 14.78 -2.29 5.43
C LEU A 75 15.08 -3.11 6.69
N VAL A 76 14.60 -2.64 7.84
CA VAL A 76 14.79 -3.32 9.13
C VAL A 76 13.47 -3.86 9.65
N ARG A 77 13.54 -4.94 10.43
CA ARG A 77 12.36 -5.51 11.11
C ARG A 77 11.89 -4.57 12.21
N GLY A 78 10.61 -4.62 12.54
CA GLY A 78 10.01 -3.78 13.58
C GLY A 78 9.54 -2.41 13.09
N ILE A 79 9.76 -2.06 11.82
CA ILE A 79 9.22 -0.83 11.24
C ILE A 79 7.71 -0.92 11.07
N GLU A 80 7.09 0.26 11.15
CA GLU A 80 5.66 0.42 10.98
C GLU A 80 5.27 0.34 9.51
N ALA A 81 4.12 -0.28 9.27
CA ALA A 81 3.54 -0.51 7.96
C ALA A 81 2.07 -0.07 7.99
N LEU A 82 1.71 0.90 7.16
CA LEU A 82 0.37 1.49 7.12
C LEU A 82 -0.44 0.88 5.97
N ASP A 83 -1.54 0.20 6.28
CA ASP A 83 -2.50 -0.25 5.28
C ASP A 83 -3.30 0.95 4.74
N THR A 84 -3.27 1.15 3.42
CA THR A 84 -3.97 2.25 2.74
C THR A 84 -5.47 2.01 2.63
N GLY A 85 -5.93 0.78 2.87
CA GLY A 85 -7.33 0.39 2.75
C GLY A 85 -7.79 0.16 1.31
N ALA A 86 -6.90 0.27 0.31
CA ALA A 86 -7.23 0.09 -1.10
C ALA A 86 -6.07 -0.54 -1.88
N PRO A 87 -6.34 -1.14 -3.05
CA PRO A 87 -5.28 -1.60 -3.95
C PRO A 87 -4.42 -0.46 -4.49
N ILE A 88 -3.25 -0.81 -5.04
CA ILE A 88 -2.39 0.14 -5.76
C ILE A 88 -3.21 0.76 -6.89
N SER A 89 -3.35 2.09 -6.85
CA SER A 89 -4.16 2.86 -7.79
C SER A 89 -3.25 3.66 -8.69
N VAL A 90 -3.46 3.55 -10.01
CA VAL A 90 -2.64 4.22 -11.03
C VAL A 90 -3.49 5.21 -11.84
N PRO A 91 -2.91 6.30 -12.34
CA PRO A 91 -3.65 7.26 -13.16
C PRO A 91 -4.07 6.62 -14.48
N VAL A 92 -5.33 6.85 -14.86
CA VAL A 92 -5.90 6.42 -16.14
C VAL A 92 -6.69 7.56 -16.75
N GLY A 93 -6.68 7.67 -18.09
CA GLY A 93 -7.43 8.70 -18.82
C GLY A 93 -6.66 9.23 -20.04
N PRO A 94 -7.28 10.08 -20.88
CA PRO A 94 -6.60 10.71 -22.02
C PRO A 94 -5.33 11.47 -21.65
N GLU A 95 -5.26 12.00 -20.43
CA GLU A 95 -4.13 12.71 -19.86
C GLU A 95 -2.86 11.86 -19.67
N THR A 96 -3.00 10.52 -19.69
CA THR A 96 -1.87 9.59 -19.58
C THR A 96 -1.25 9.24 -20.93
N LEU A 97 -1.86 9.64 -22.05
CA LEU A 97 -1.36 9.37 -23.39
C LEU A 97 -0.02 10.08 -23.63
N GLY A 98 0.99 9.30 -24.06
CA GLY A 98 2.35 9.82 -24.31
C GLY A 98 3.14 10.16 -23.05
N ARG A 99 2.68 9.72 -21.88
CA ARG A 99 3.40 9.79 -20.61
C ARG A 99 4.07 8.45 -20.31
N MET A 100 5.16 8.47 -19.54
CA MET A 100 5.79 7.26 -18.99
C MET A 100 5.59 7.21 -17.48
N PHE A 101 5.20 6.05 -16.97
CA PHE A 101 4.91 5.83 -15.55
C PHE A 101 5.67 4.61 -15.02
N ASN A 102 5.94 4.62 -13.72
CA ASN A 102 6.34 3.41 -13.00
C ASN A 102 5.13 2.55 -12.59
N LEU A 103 5.40 1.43 -11.91
CA LEU A 103 4.38 0.48 -11.43
C LEU A 103 3.36 1.10 -10.47
N LEU A 104 3.74 2.17 -9.76
CA LEU A 104 2.89 2.88 -8.81
C LEU A 104 2.11 4.02 -9.48
N GLY A 105 2.24 4.20 -10.79
CA GLY A 105 1.57 5.28 -11.52
C GLY A 105 2.25 6.63 -11.38
N GLU A 106 3.46 6.70 -10.85
CA GLU A 106 4.23 7.93 -10.74
C GLU A 106 4.92 8.22 -12.07
N PRO A 107 4.89 9.47 -12.56
CA PRO A 107 5.50 9.83 -13.83
C PRO A 107 7.03 9.76 -13.74
N ILE A 108 7.66 9.11 -14.72
CA ILE A 108 9.13 8.99 -14.85
C ILE A 108 9.67 9.75 -16.08
N ASP A 109 8.87 10.67 -16.62
CA ASP A 109 9.16 11.42 -17.85
C ASP A 109 9.54 12.89 -17.62
N ASP A 110 9.99 13.24 -16.40
CA ASP A 110 10.35 14.59 -15.95
C ASP A 110 9.26 15.67 -16.17
N LYS A 111 8.02 15.25 -16.42
CA LYS A 111 6.85 16.12 -16.59
C LYS A 111 6.02 16.16 -15.30
N PRO A 112 5.22 17.22 -15.09
CA PRO A 112 4.39 17.35 -13.89
C PRO A 112 3.39 16.20 -13.72
N ALA A 113 3.00 15.97 -12.47
CA ALA A 113 2.01 14.96 -12.09
C ALA A 113 0.72 15.13 -12.89
N VAL A 114 0.19 14.00 -13.36
CA VAL A 114 -1.03 13.99 -14.16
C VAL A 114 -2.22 14.13 -13.23
N LYS A 115 -3.19 14.97 -13.59
CA LYS A 115 -4.48 14.98 -12.90
C LYS A 115 -5.23 13.71 -13.28
N ALA A 116 -5.04 12.67 -12.48
CA ALA A 116 -5.69 11.39 -12.67
C ALA A 116 -7.20 11.52 -12.47
N SER A 117 -7.98 11.03 -13.43
CA SER A 117 -9.39 10.70 -13.20
C SER A 117 -9.54 9.18 -13.00
N GLY A 118 -9.03 8.67 -11.88
CA GLY A 118 -9.13 7.25 -11.52
C GLY A 118 -10.37 6.94 -10.67
N ARG A 119 -11.05 5.81 -10.97
CA ARG A 119 -12.24 5.30 -10.29
C ARG A 119 -11.85 4.22 -9.29
#